data_AF-J9GH45-F1
#
_entry.id   AF-J9GH45-F1
#
_cell.length_a   1.000
_cell.length_b   1.000
_cell.length_c   1.000
_cell.angle_alpha   90.00
_cell.angle_beta   90.00
_cell.angle_gamma   90.00
#
_symmetry.space_group_name_H-M   'P 1'
#
loop_
_entity.id
_entity.type
_entity.pdbx_description
1 polymer ?
#
loop_
_entity_poly.entity_id
_entity_poly.type
_entity_poly.pdbx_seq_one_letter_code
_entity_poly.pdbx_strand_id
1 'polypeptide(L)'
;MLPLGVKAQSEVVVVTPNEADPAGIESDEYKSIFLAGTIDMGKSVDWQKATIDWFMSKEEGKFMLFNPRRGKGLSGEISDFEHQVNWELEHLEKADIIIMNILANSKSPITLLEMGLYMRSGKLH
;
A
#
# COMPACT_ATOMS: atom_id res chain seq x y z
N MET A 1 41.69 9.63 3.25
CA MET A 1 40.55 9.14 4.05
C MET A 1 39.36 10.00 3.66
N LEU A 2 38.53 9.52 2.71
CA LEU A 2 37.32 10.24 2.28
C LEU A 2 36.24 10.08 3.35
N PRO A 3 35.38 11.09 3.60
CA PRO A 3 34.29 10.92 4.54
C PRO A 3 33.33 9.88 3.96
N LEU A 4 32.90 8.91 4.78
CA LEU A 4 31.77 8.06 4.44
C LEU A 4 30.57 8.99 4.25
N GLY A 5 30.22 9.28 3.00
CA GLY A 5 29.01 9.99 2.67
C GLY A 5 27.84 9.21 3.25
N VAL A 6 27.07 9.84 4.14
CA VAL A 6 25.74 9.36 4.49
C VAL A 6 24.99 9.32 3.17
N LYS A 7 24.81 8.12 2.59
CA LYS A 7 23.90 7.97 1.45
C LYS A 7 22.53 8.41 1.96
N ALA A 8 21.93 9.39 1.30
CA ALA A 8 20.53 9.69 1.54
C ALA A 8 19.74 8.38 1.32
N GLN A 9 18.74 8.16 2.15
CA GLN A 9 17.81 7.05 2.04
C GLN A 9 16.46 7.67 1.71
N SER A 10 15.63 6.97 0.95
CA SER A 10 14.27 7.42 0.66
C SER A 10 13.47 7.67 1.93
N GLU A 11 12.55 8.62 1.85
CA GLU A 11 11.55 8.88 2.86
C GLU A 11 10.31 8.06 2.52
N VAL A 12 9.91 7.15 3.43
CA VAL A 12 8.77 6.26 3.23
C VAL A 12 7.80 6.40 4.38
N VAL A 13 6.58 6.79 4.05
CA VAL A 13 5.44 6.85 4.97
C VAL A 13 4.51 5.71 4.60
N VAL A 14 4.16 4.88 5.58
CA VAL A 14 3.19 3.79 5.39
C VAL A 14 1.92 4.17 6.12
N VAL A 15 0.78 4.09 5.43
CA VAL A 15 -0.54 4.34 5.99
C VAL A 15 -1.35 3.06 5.90
N THR A 16 -1.97 2.67 7.02
CA THR A 16 -2.78 1.45 7.12
C THR A 16 -4.18 1.77 7.67
N PRO A 17 -5.21 0.94 7.38
CA PRO A 17 -6.60 1.22 7.79
C PRO A 17 -6.83 1.39 9.30
N ASN A 18 -5.94 0.85 10.12
CA ASN A 18 -6.07 0.80 11.58
C ASN A 18 -5.22 1.84 12.31
N GLU A 19 -4.40 2.59 11.58
CA GLU A 19 -3.53 3.62 12.13
C GLU A 19 -4.12 4.98 11.80
N ALA A 20 -3.94 5.94 12.71
CA ALA A 20 -4.32 7.31 12.40
C ALA A 20 -3.44 7.83 11.26
N ASP A 21 -4.02 8.61 10.36
CA ASP A 21 -3.27 9.28 9.31
C ASP A 21 -2.11 10.07 9.93
N PRO A 22 -0.92 10.03 9.31
CA PRO A 22 0.24 10.70 9.85
C PRO A 22 -0.01 12.22 9.88
N ALA A 23 -0.11 12.77 11.08
CA ALA A 23 -0.43 14.18 11.29
C ALA A 23 0.66 15.08 10.69
N GLY A 24 0.24 16.06 9.87
CA GLY A 24 1.13 17.07 9.30
C GLY A 24 1.92 16.60 8.07
N ILE A 25 1.55 15.49 7.44
CA ILE A 25 2.11 15.07 6.15
C ILE A 25 1.17 15.51 5.03
N GLU A 26 1.63 16.47 4.23
CA GLU A 26 0.94 16.87 2.99
C GLU A 26 1.16 15.81 1.92
N SER A 27 0.07 15.22 1.40
CA SER A 27 0.13 14.13 0.41
C SER A 27 0.83 14.53 -0.89
N ASP A 28 0.77 15.81 -1.25
CA ASP A 28 1.25 16.32 -2.53
C ASP A 28 2.79 16.33 -2.64
N GLU A 29 3.51 16.19 -1.52
CA GLU A 29 4.97 16.06 -1.52
C GLU A 29 5.45 14.62 -1.79
N TYR A 30 4.54 13.65 -1.77
CA TYR A 30 4.85 12.23 -1.83
C TYR A 30 4.30 11.62 -3.11
N LYS A 31 5.07 10.70 -3.71
CA LYS A 31 4.50 9.80 -4.70
C LYS A 31 3.63 8.77 -3.97
N SER A 32 2.32 8.83 -4.18
CA SER A 32 1.37 7.97 -3.47
C SER A 32 1.15 6.65 -4.21
N ILE A 33 1.26 5.54 -3.50
CA ILE A 33 1.26 4.19 -4.08
C ILE A 33 0.34 3.29 -3.27
N PHE A 34 -0.67 2.72 -3.92
CA PHE A 34 -1.55 1.74 -3.30
C PHE A 34 -1.05 0.31 -3.56
N LEU A 35 -0.98 -0.52 -2.51
CA LEU A 35 -0.53 -1.91 -2.59
C LEU A 35 -1.74 -2.85 -2.71
N ALA A 36 -2.36 -2.89 -3.89
CA ALA A 36 -3.48 -3.76 -4.20
C ALA A 36 -3.01 -5.21 -4.38
N GLY A 37 -3.86 -6.18 -4.06
CA GLY A 37 -3.54 -7.57 -4.35
C GLY A 37 -3.88 -8.55 -3.26
N THR A 38 -3.21 -9.69 -3.32
CA THR A 38 -3.47 -10.83 -2.43
C THR A 38 -3.21 -10.47 -0.97
N ILE A 39 -4.25 -10.60 -0.14
CA ILE A 39 -4.19 -10.58 1.32
C ILE A 39 -4.86 -11.87 1.80
N ASP A 40 -4.06 -12.86 2.16
CA ASP A 40 -4.59 -14.16 2.64
C ASP A 40 -4.40 -14.31 4.16
N MET A 41 -4.73 -13.28 4.93
CA MET A 41 -4.80 -13.32 6.41
C MET A 41 -3.66 -14.09 7.10
N GLY A 42 -2.42 -13.91 6.64
CA GLY A 42 -1.21 -14.56 7.18
C GLY A 42 -0.83 -15.92 6.59
N LYS A 43 -1.62 -16.49 5.67
CA LYS A 43 -1.29 -17.73 4.94
C LYS A 43 -0.42 -17.49 3.71
N SER A 44 -0.50 -16.31 3.12
CA SER A 44 0.37 -15.88 2.03
C SER A 44 1.59 -15.11 2.54
N VAL A 45 2.68 -15.17 1.76
CA VAL A 45 3.86 -14.33 1.97
C VAL A 45 3.45 -12.85 2.06
N ASP A 46 4.08 -12.13 2.98
CA ASP A 46 3.95 -10.69 3.13
C ASP A 46 4.74 -9.92 2.07
N TRP A 47 4.19 -9.97 0.86
CA TRP A 47 4.75 -9.24 -0.27
C TRP A 47 4.61 -7.72 -0.06
N GLN A 48 3.60 -7.25 0.67
CA GLN A 48 3.45 -5.83 1.00
C GLN A 48 4.64 -5.35 1.82
N LYS A 49 5.03 -6.09 2.86
CA LYS A 49 6.23 -5.79 3.64
C LYS A 49 7.49 -5.79 2.76
N ALA A 50 7.66 -6.79 1.91
CA ALA A 50 8.82 -6.83 1.00
C ALA A 50 8.89 -5.61 0.06
N THR A 51 7.73 -5.16 -0.45
CA THR A 51 7.63 -3.94 -1.27
C THR A 51 7.96 -2.68 -0.46
N ILE A 52 7.46 -2.57 0.78
CA ILE A 52 7.79 -1.46 1.69
C ILE A 52 9.30 -1.41 1.95
N ASP A 53 9.90 -2.55 2.31
CA ASP A 53 11.34 -2.67 2.57
C ASP A 53 12.16 -2.27 1.32
N TRP A 54 11.68 -2.62 0.13
CA TRP A 54 12.32 -2.24 -1.13
C TRP A 54 12.28 -0.73 -1.38
N PHE A 55 11.13 -0.08 -1.14
CA PHE A 55 11.03 1.38 -1.23
C PHE A 55 11.92 2.06 -0.21
N MET A 56 12.00 1.56 1.02
CA MET A 56 12.90 2.07 2.06
C MET A 56 14.38 1.89 1.71
N SER A 57 14.76 0.90 0.90
CA SER A 57 16.15 0.68 0.48
C SER A 57 16.63 1.60 -0.65
N LYS A 58 15.75 2.46 -1.19
CA LYS A 58 16.10 3.37 -2.29
C LYS A 58 17.04 4.47 -1.80
N GLU A 59 17.93 4.91 -2.69
CA GLU A 59 18.88 5.99 -2.41
C GLU A 59 18.20 7.38 -2.37
N GLU A 60 17.01 7.52 -2.96
CA GLU A 60 16.25 8.77 -2.98
C GLU A 60 14.75 8.52 -3.20
N GLY A 61 13.95 9.58 -2.97
CA GLY A 61 12.52 9.62 -3.22
C GLY A 61 11.68 9.77 -1.95
N LYS A 62 10.49 10.35 -2.10
CA LYS A 62 9.46 10.45 -1.07
C LYS A 62 8.25 9.61 -1.49
N PHE A 63 7.94 8.57 -0.74
CA PHE A 63 6.89 7.61 -1.08
C PHE A 63 5.87 7.48 0.05
N MET A 64 4.59 7.59 -0.30
CA MET A 64 3.49 7.33 0.61
C MET A 64 2.82 6.03 0.17
N LEU A 65 2.95 4.98 0.98
CA LEU A 65 2.48 3.65 0.66
C LEU A 65 1.17 3.38 1.42
N PHE A 66 0.07 3.30 0.69
CA PHE A 66 -1.21 2.85 1.21
C PHE A 66 -1.22 1.33 1.23
N ASN A 67 -1.09 0.76 2.43
CA ASN A 67 -1.04 -0.67 2.65
C ASN A 67 -2.36 -1.17 3.27
N PRO A 68 -3.26 -1.79 2.49
CA PRO A 68 -4.53 -2.31 3.01
C PRO A 68 -4.37 -3.47 3.99
N ARG A 69 -3.20 -4.11 4.04
CA ARG A 69 -2.93 -5.22 4.95
C ARG A 69 -2.73 -4.73 6.39
N ARG A 70 -3.70 -5.06 7.24
CA ARG A 70 -3.65 -4.82 8.69
C ARG A 70 -2.76 -5.84 9.41
N GLY A 71 -2.12 -5.41 10.51
CA GLY A 71 -1.37 -6.32 11.40
C GLY A 71 -2.26 -7.32 12.16
N LYS A 72 -3.49 -6.92 12.51
CA LYS A 72 -4.56 -7.81 12.98
C LYS A 72 -5.63 -7.89 11.90
N GLY A 73 -6.12 -9.10 11.62
CA GLY A 73 -7.20 -9.31 10.67
C GLY A 73 -8.50 -8.62 11.09
N LEU A 74 -9.49 -8.63 10.20
CA LEU A 74 -10.82 -8.07 10.46
C LEU A 74 -11.48 -8.75 11.66
N SER A 75 -12.19 -7.98 12.47
CA SER A 75 -12.93 -8.45 13.63
C SER A 75 -14.12 -9.36 13.28
N GLY A 76 -14.65 -9.24 12.06
CA GLY A 76 -15.86 -9.92 11.60
C GLY A 76 -17.14 -9.08 11.74
N GLU A 77 -17.06 -7.91 12.39
CA GLU A 77 -18.15 -6.95 12.47
C GLU A 77 -18.36 -6.24 11.11
N ILE A 78 -19.62 -5.96 10.76
CA ILE A 78 -19.96 -5.30 9.49
C ILE A 78 -19.33 -3.91 9.41
N SER A 79 -19.36 -3.14 10.49
CA SER A 79 -18.77 -1.79 10.53
C SER A 79 -17.26 -1.79 10.27
N ASP A 80 -16.55 -2.81 10.76
CA ASP A 80 -15.11 -2.97 10.55
C ASP A 80 -14.78 -3.36 9.10
N PHE A 81 -15.66 -4.17 8.49
CA PHE A 81 -15.59 -4.51 7.07
C PHE A 81 -15.89 -3.28 6.18
N GLU A 82 -16.95 -2.52 6.49
CA GLU A 82 -17.29 -1.30 5.76
C GLU A 82 -16.17 -0.27 5.85
N HIS A 83 -15.56 -0.10 7.03
CA HIS A 83 -14.38 0.75 7.21
C HIS A 83 -13.22 0.30 6.33
N GLN A 84 -12.93 -1.01 6.29
CA GLN A 84 -11.88 -1.54 5.40
C GLN A 84 -12.14 -1.18 3.94
N VAL A 85 -13.35 -1.47 3.45
CA VAL A 85 -13.71 -1.27 2.05
C VAL A 85 -13.68 0.21 1.68
N ASN A 86 -14.24 1.07 2.53
CA ASN A 86 -14.23 2.52 2.29
C ASN A 86 -12.81 3.08 2.26
N TRP A 87 -11.95 2.64 3.20
CA TRP A 87 -10.55 3.03 3.22
C TRP A 87 -9.83 2.56 1.94
N GLU A 88 -10.03 1.33 1.51
CA GLU A 88 -9.42 0.79 0.29
C GLU A 88 -9.85 1.60 -0.95
N LEU A 89 -11.14 1.88 -1.10
CA LEU A 89 -11.67 2.65 -2.22
C LEU A 89 -11.14 4.09 -2.26
N GLU A 90 -11.13 4.77 -1.10
CA GLU A 90 -10.63 6.13 -0.98
C GLU A 90 -9.15 6.23 -1.34
N HIS A 91 -8.33 5.28 -0.86
CA HIS A 91 -6.89 5.31 -1.10
C HIS A 91 -6.49 4.79 -2.49
N LEU A 92 -7.29 3.90 -3.08
CA LEU A 92 -7.17 3.57 -4.50
C LEU A 92 -7.42 4.80 -5.38
N GLU A 93 -8.37 5.67 -5.01
CA GLU A 93 -8.65 6.91 -5.75
C GLU A 93 -7.49 7.91 -5.61
N LYS A 94 -7.03 8.16 -4.38
CA LYS A 94 -5.92 9.08 -4.06
C LYS A 94 -4.58 8.67 -4.65
N ALA A 95 -4.34 7.38 -4.84
CA ALA A 95 -3.04 6.88 -5.28
C ALA A 95 -2.68 7.34 -6.69
N ASP A 96 -1.45 7.81 -6.86
CA ASP A 96 -0.84 8.07 -8.16
C ASP A 96 -0.51 6.79 -8.93
N ILE A 97 -0.22 5.71 -8.20
CA ILE A 97 0.19 4.41 -8.72
C ILE A 97 -0.53 3.33 -7.91
N ILE A 98 -1.05 2.30 -8.57
CA ILE A 98 -1.55 1.10 -7.94
C ILE A 98 -0.62 -0.04 -8.34
N ILE A 99 0.09 -0.61 -7.38
CA ILE A 99 0.85 -1.86 -7.57
C ILE A 99 -0.08 -3.01 -7.23
N MET A 100 -0.41 -3.85 -8.22
CA MET A 100 -1.31 -4.97 -8.05
C MET A 100 -0.57 -6.32 -8.10
N ASN A 101 -0.51 -7.04 -6.98
CA ASN A 101 0.12 -8.36 -6.92
C ASN A 101 -0.88 -9.49 -6.66
N ILE A 102 -1.08 -10.36 -7.66
CA ILE A 102 -1.97 -11.53 -7.58
C ILE A 102 -1.12 -12.80 -7.46
N LEU A 103 -1.13 -13.42 -6.27
CA LEU A 103 -0.39 -14.66 -6.03
C LEU A 103 -1.15 -15.86 -6.60
N ALA A 104 -0.42 -16.84 -7.16
CA ALA A 104 -0.97 -17.98 -7.91
C ALA A 104 -2.02 -18.83 -7.16
N ASN A 105 -1.98 -18.83 -5.82
CA ASN A 105 -2.92 -19.60 -4.99
C ASN A 105 -4.09 -18.75 -4.43
N SER A 106 -4.17 -17.47 -4.77
CA SER A 106 -5.24 -16.58 -4.33
C SER A 106 -6.50 -16.72 -5.18
N LYS A 107 -7.67 -16.55 -4.56
CA LYS A 107 -8.94 -16.33 -5.28
C LYS A 107 -9.14 -14.87 -5.68
N SER A 108 -8.61 -13.93 -4.90
CA SER A 108 -8.54 -12.48 -5.18
C SER A 108 -9.80 -11.86 -5.85
N PRO A 109 -11.05 -12.15 -5.41
CA PRO A 109 -12.24 -11.65 -6.10
C PRO A 109 -12.38 -10.12 -6.02
N ILE A 110 -12.03 -9.51 -4.86
CA ILE A 110 -12.03 -8.06 -4.69
C ILE A 110 -10.91 -7.42 -5.51
N THR A 111 -9.71 -8.02 -5.51
CA THR A 111 -8.60 -7.57 -6.37
C THR A 111 -8.98 -7.53 -7.84
N LEU A 112 -9.72 -8.53 -8.34
CA LEU A 112 -10.19 -8.55 -9.74
C LEU A 112 -11.22 -7.45 -10.03
N LEU A 113 -12.06 -7.09 -9.05
CA LEU A 113 -12.97 -5.95 -9.14
C LEU A 113 -12.18 -4.63 -9.20
N GLU A 114 -11.23 -4.41 -8.28
CA GLU A 114 -10.35 -3.24 -8.27
C GLU A 114 -9.59 -3.11 -9.60
N MET A 115 -9.11 -4.22 -10.13
CA MET A 115 -8.45 -4.29 -11.43
C MET A 115 -9.38 -3.78 -12.53
N GLY A 116 -10.65 -4.22 -12.53
CA GLY A 116 -11.66 -3.73 -13.47
C GLY A 116 -11.94 -2.24 -13.35
N LEU A 117 -12.01 -1.71 -12.12
CA LEU A 117 -12.26 -0.28 -11.86
C LEU A 117 -11.11 0.60 -12.37
N TYR A 118 -9.86 0.16 -12.20
CA TYR A 118 -8.68 0.97 -12.50
C TYR A 118 -7.96 0.61 -13.81
N MET A 119 -8.42 -0.39 -14.56
CA MET A 119 -7.77 -0.86 -15.80
C MET A 119 -7.48 0.26 -16.82
N ARG A 120 -8.36 1.27 -16.91
CA ARG A 120 -8.22 2.38 -17.87
C ARG A 120 -7.63 3.66 -17.28
N SER A 121 -7.25 3.64 -16.01
CA SER A 121 -6.74 4.83 -15.32
C SER A 121 -5.33 5.23 -15.77
N GLY A 122 -4.56 4.30 -16.35
CA GLY A 122 -3.13 4.50 -16.64
C GLY A 122 -2.22 4.44 -15.41
N LYS A 123 -2.77 4.19 -14.21
CA LYS A 123 -2.03 4.14 -12.94
C LYS A 123 -1.83 2.73 -12.37
N LEU A 124 -2.39 1.71 -13.03
CA LEU A 124 -2.34 0.32 -12.60
C LEU A 124 -1.10 -0.39 -13.15
N HIS A 125 -0.30 -1.01 -12.27
CA HIS A 125 0.96 -1.69 -12.58
C HIS A 125 1.08 -3.05 -11.90
#